data_AF-A0A2G7H0U7-F1
#
_entry.id   AF-A0A2G7H0U7-F1
#
_cell.length_a   1.000
_cell.length_b   1.000
_cell.length_c   1.000
_cell.angle_alpha   90.00
_cell.angle_beta   90.00
_cell.angle_gamma   90.00
#
_symmetry.space_group_name_H-M   'P 1'
#
loop_
_entity.id
_entity.type
_entity.pdbx_description
1 polymer ?
#
loop_
_entity_poly.entity_id
_entity_poly.type
_entity_poly.pdbx_seq_one_letter_code
_entity_poly.pdbx_strand_id
1 'polypeptide(L)'
;MNAALWLTRATQDLPAGVTARVHRDTLEHLHDAALPEHADVKAVLGDPERVNDDLKRLYLTVHEFHRLGRIPPLWQGWLRVGTLLAGAAFLLLEPRSPLAGQGGWSMLFGASVLLLVLATARLHPVRRDRWRDLPLSLIVAVPLLLGNDLLTGVPTLPLTLVLALLISLPLMTQLQLDARIRRTLSLEGQA
;
A
#
# COMPACT_ATOMS: atom_id res chain seq x y z
N MET A 1 30.35 22.94 3.66
CA MET A 1 29.42 22.70 2.54
C MET A 1 28.32 23.75 2.57
N ASN A 2 28.01 24.42 1.45
CA ASN A 2 26.98 25.46 1.42
C ASN A 2 25.54 24.88 1.44
N ALA A 3 24.57 25.72 1.80
CA ALA A 3 23.16 25.34 1.92
C ALA A 3 22.57 24.78 0.62
N ALA A 4 22.87 25.41 -0.52
CA ALA A 4 22.34 25.01 -1.82
C ALA A 4 22.80 23.60 -2.24
N LEU A 5 24.09 23.28 -2.06
CA LEU A 5 24.62 21.95 -2.37
C LEU A 5 24.08 20.90 -1.39
N TRP A 6 23.97 21.26 -0.10
CA TRP A 6 23.37 20.39 0.91
C TRP A 6 21.94 20.02 0.53
N LEU A 7 21.11 21.03 0.19
CA LEU A 7 19.71 20.84 -0.19
C LEU A 7 19.56 19.98 -1.43
N THR A 8 20.36 20.24 -2.47
CA THR A 8 20.34 19.46 -3.72
C THR A 8 20.60 17.98 -3.46
N ARG A 9 21.56 17.66 -2.57
CA ARG A 9 21.84 16.27 -2.18
C ARG A 9 20.76 15.69 -1.29
N ALA A 10 20.29 16.44 -0.30
CA ALA A 10 19.26 16.01 0.64
C ALA A 10 17.92 15.72 -0.05
N THR A 11 17.59 16.41 -1.13
CA THR A 11 16.33 16.23 -1.87
C THR A 11 16.47 15.43 -3.16
N GLN A 12 17.61 14.77 -3.40
CA GLN A 12 17.83 13.97 -4.59
C GLN A 12 16.76 12.85 -4.71
N ASP A 13 16.20 12.70 -5.90
CA ASP A 13 15.11 11.75 -6.23
C ASP A 13 13.79 11.97 -5.50
N LEU A 14 13.56 13.14 -4.89
CA LEU A 14 12.27 13.49 -4.30
C LEU A 14 11.39 14.29 -5.29
N PRO A 15 10.05 14.14 -5.21
CA PRO A 15 9.11 14.95 -5.99
C PRO A 15 9.27 16.46 -5.75
N ALA A 16 8.80 17.27 -6.70
CA ALA A 16 9.02 18.71 -6.73
C ALA A 16 8.39 19.42 -5.51
N GLY A 17 7.16 19.05 -5.15
CA GLY A 17 6.47 19.61 -4.00
C GLY A 17 7.10 19.23 -2.66
N VAL A 18 7.67 18.02 -2.56
CA VAL A 18 8.46 17.62 -1.37
C VAL A 18 9.76 18.43 -1.30
N THR A 19 10.45 18.58 -2.43
CA THR A 19 11.68 19.38 -2.53
C THR A 19 11.43 20.84 -2.15
N ALA A 20 10.37 21.45 -2.68
CA ALA A 20 10.00 22.83 -2.38
C ALA A 20 9.70 23.04 -0.88
N ARG A 21 8.98 22.10 -0.26
CA ARG A 21 8.73 22.14 1.18
C ARG A 21 10.01 22.02 1.98
N VAL A 22 10.84 21.00 1.71
CA VAL A 22 12.10 20.79 2.45
C VAL A 22 13.02 22.00 2.30
N HIS A 23 13.07 22.59 1.11
CA HIS A 23 13.82 23.81 0.84
C HIS A 23 13.33 24.98 1.72
N ARG A 24 12.02 25.23 1.75
CA ARG A 24 11.42 26.28 2.60
C ARG A 24 11.71 26.03 4.09
N ASP A 25 11.39 24.83 4.58
CA ASP A 25 11.54 24.47 6.00
C ASP A 25 13.03 24.54 6.42
N THR A 26 13.97 24.21 5.52
CA THR A 26 15.42 24.33 5.78
C THR A 26 15.89 25.78 5.79
N LEU A 27 15.43 26.61 4.86
CA LEU A 27 15.79 28.03 4.84
C LEU A 27 15.29 28.77 6.08
N GLU A 28 14.07 28.46 6.52
CA GLU A 28 13.50 28.97 7.78
C GLU A 28 14.38 28.57 8.97
N HIS A 29 14.78 27.29 9.05
CA HIS A 29 15.66 26.83 10.12
C HIS A 29 17.05 27.48 10.12
N LEU A 30 17.63 27.70 8.92
CA LEU A 30 18.92 28.39 8.79
C LEU A 30 18.82 29.88 9.15
N HIS A 31 17.68 30.50 8.85
CA HIS A 31 17.40 31.88 9.23
C HIS A 31 17.30 32.02 10.75
N ASP A 32 16.57 31.12 11.42
CA ASP A 32 16.45 31.07 12.88
C ASP A 32 17.79 30.82 13.57
N ALA A 33 18.67 30.02 12.94
CA ALA A 33 20.03 29.78 13.41
C ALA A 33 20.99 30.96 13.15
N ALA A 34 20.53 32.04 12.51
CA ALA A 34 21.32 33.22 12.13
C ALA A 34 22.61 32.87 11.35
N LEU A 35 22.56 31.81 10.54
CA LEU A 35 23.71 31.38 9.75
C LEU A 35 23.80 32.17 8.43
N PRO A 36 25.00 32.67 8.05
CA PRO A 36 25.17 33.27 6.74
C PRO A 36 25.02 32.23 5.62
N GLU A 37 24.56 32.64 4.44
CA GLU A 37 24.24 31.72 3.32
C GLU A 37 25.42 30.84 2.84
N HIS A 38 26.65 31.26 3.11
CA HIS A 38 27.87 30.55 2.75
C HIS A 38 28.46 29.73 3.91
N ALA A 39 27.81 29.71 5.07
CA ALA A 39 28.25 28.91 6.21
C ALA A 39 28.27 27.42 5.88
N ASP A 40 29.13 26.69 6.59
CA ASP A 40 29.08 25.24 6.54
C ASP A 40 27.84 24.72 7.28
N VAL A 41 26.79 24.43 6.52
CA VAL A 41 25.52 23.95 7.09
C VAL A 41 25.58 22.50 7.55
N LYS A 42 26.63 21.74 7.19
CA LYS A 42 26.73 20.30 7.54
C LYS A 42 26.79 20.10 9.05
N ALA A 43 27.40 21.04 9.79
CA ALA A 43 27.48 20.96 11.24
C ALA A 43 26.11 21.12 11.93
N VAL A 44 25.17 21.81 11.29
CA VAL A 44 23.84 22.13 11.86
C VAL A 44 22.78 21.18 11.33
N LEU A 45 22.75 20.97 10.02
CA LEU A 45 21.74 20.13 9.35
C LEU A 45 22.15 18.65 9.28
N GLY A 46 23.40 18.32 9.62
CA GLY A 46 23.93 16.97 9.54
C GLY A 46 24.28 16.53 8.12
N ASP A 47 24.33 15.22 7.91
CA ASP A 47 24.76 14.62 6.65
C ASP A 47 23.58 14.54 5.64
N PRO A 48 23.69 15.18 4.46
CA PRO A 48 22.56 15.26 3.53
C PRO A 48 22.13 13.90 2.99
N GLU A 49 23.06 12.95 2.85
CA GLU A 49 22.77 11.60 2.37
C GLU A 49 21.88 10.83 3.35
N ARG A 50 22.19 10.92 4.65
CA ARG A 50 21.36 10.34 5.71
C ARG A 50 19.98 11.00 5.78
N VAL A 51 19.91 12.32 5.63
CA VAL A 51 18.63 13.04 5.58
C VAL A 51 17.82 12.62 4.34
N ASN A 52 18.47 12.45 3.19
CA ASN A 52 17.82 11.94 1.97
C ASN A 52 17.19 10.56 2.20
N ASP A 53 17.92 9.64 2.84
CA ASP A 53 17.41 8.30 3.17
C ASP A 53 16.19 8.38 4.10
N ASP A 54 16.23 9.24 5.11
CA ASP A 54 15.11 9.44 6.02
C ASP A 54 13.90 10.10 5.32
N LEU A 55 14.13 11.04 4.41
CA LEU A 55 13.08 11.62 3.57
C LEU A 55 12.49 10.57 2.62
N LYS A 56 13.30 9.69 2.03
CA LYS A 56 12.84 8.57 1.18
C LYS A 56 12.02 7.55 1.97
N ARG A 57 12.22 7.41 3.28
CA ARG A 57 11.35 6.60 4.15
C ARG A 57 10.00 7.27 4.41
N LEU A 58 9.96 8.60 4.49
CA LEU A 58 8.76 9.37 4.82
C LEU A 58 7.88 9.73 3.60
N TYR A 59 8.51 9.93 2.45
CA TYR A 59 7.88 10.36 1.20
C TYR A 59 8.17 9.37 0.09
N LEU A 60 7.40 9.44 -1.00
CA LEU A 60 7.70 8.66 -2.21
C LEU A 60 8.86 9.29 -2.97
N THR A 61 9.64 8.45 -3.63
CA THR A 61 10.61 8.89 -4.64
C THR A 61 9.90 9.33 -5.93
N VAL A 62 10.59 10.09 -6.78
CA VAL A 62 10.10 10.49 -8.12
C VAL A 62 9.67 9.26 -8.92
N HIS A 63 10.48 8.19 -8.91
CA HIS A 63 10.18 6.96 -9.63
C HIS A 63 8.92 6.27 -9.10
N GLU A 64 8.79 6.15 -7.78
CA GLU A 64 7.59 5.58 -7.15
C GLU A 64 6.35 6.42 -7.47
N PHE A 65 6.47 7.75 -7.42
CA PHE A 65 5.40 8.69 -7.75
C PHE A 65 4.94 8.55 -9.20
N HIS A 66 5.87 8.50 -10.17
CA HIS A 66 5.53 8.29 -11.58
C HIS A 66 4.88 6.91 -11.81
N ARG A 67 5.31 5.90 -11.05
CA ARG A 67 4.70 4.57 -11.10
C ARG A 67 3.27 4.58 -10.59
N LEU A 68 2.90 5.48 -9.66
CA LEU A 68 1.49 5.65 -9.26
C LEU A 68 0.62 6.16 -10.42
N GLY A 69 1.17 6.98 -11.31
CA GLY A 69 0.44 7.53 -12.46
C GLY A 69 0.23 6.54 -13.61
N ARG A 70 0.89 5.37 -13.59
CA ARG A 70 0.73 4.38 -14.65
C ARG A 70 -0.54 3.55 -14.45
N ILE A 71 -1.38 3.51 -15.48
CA ILE A 71 -2.54 2.63 -15.56
C ILE A 71 -2.02 1.18 -15.48
N PRO A 72 -2.59 0.32 -14.61
CA PRO A 72 -2.21 -1.08 -14.56
C PRO A 72 -2.48 -1.76 -15.92
N PRO A 73 -1.67 -2.76 -16.29
CA PRO A 73 -1.81 -3.43 -17.57
C PRO A 73 -3.15 -4.20 -17.66
N LEU A 74 -3.77 -4.19 -18.85
CA LEU A 74 -5.13 -4.73 -19.10
C LEU A 74 -5.31 -6.19 -18.66
N TRP A 75 -4.26 -7.02 -18.69
CA TRP A 75 -4.32 -8.42 -18.26
C TRP A 75 -4.64 -8.58 -16.75
N GLN A 76 -4.25 -7.62 -15.91
CA GLN A 76 -4.67 -7.60 -14.51
C GLN A 76 -6.19 -7.42 -14.38
N GLY A 77 -6.81 -6.66 -15.29
CA GLY A 77 -8.27 -6.55 -15.40
C GLY A 77 -8.92 -7.90 -15.71
N TRP A 78 -8.36 -8.67 -16.63
CA TRP A 78 -8.87 -10.00 -16.97
C TRP A 78 -8.75 -11.02 -15.84
N LEU A 79 -7.64 -11.01 -15.09
CA LEU A 79 -7.49 -11.85 -13.90
C LEU A 79 -8.52 -11.51 -12.82
N ARG A 80 -8.87 -10.23 -12.67
CA ARG A 80 -9.91 -9.78 -11.73
C ARG A 80 -11.30 -10.25 -12.13
N VAL A 81 -11.63 -10.20 -13.42
CA VAL A 81 -12.90 -10.73 -13.93
C VAL A 81 -12.94 -12.24 -13.72
N GLY A 82 -11.87 -12.97 -14.05
CA GLY A 82 -11.78 -14.42 -13.87
C GLY A 82 -11.94 -14.86 -12.41
N THR A 83 -11.33 -14.14 -11.48
CA THR A 83 -11.44 -14.46 -10.05
C THR A 83 -12.80 -14.08 -9.45
N LEU A 84 -13.43 -12.99 -9.88
CA LEU A 84 -14.82 -12.69 -9.51
C LEU A 84 -15.79 -13.74 -10.05
N LEU A 85 -15.60 -14.19 -11.30
CA LEU A 85 -16.40 -15.27 -11.89
C LEU A 85 -16.18 -16.59 -11.15
N ALA A 86 -14.95 -16.91 -10.74
CA ALA A 86 -14.65 -18.11 -9.96
C ALA A 86 -15.29 -18.06 -8.56
N GLY A 87 -15.23 -16.92 -7.86
CA GLY A 87 -15.90 -16.73 -6.57
C GLY A 87 -17.42 -16.79 -6.68
N ALA A 88 -18.00 -16.17 -7.72
CA ALA A 88 -19.42 -16.25 -8.00
C ALA A 88 -19.86 -17.67 -8.37
N ALA A 89 -19.08 -18.39 -9.18
CA ALA A 89 -19.33 -19.78 -9.51
C ALA A 89 -19.28 -20.65 -8.26
N PHE A 90 -18.30 -20.47 -7.37
CA PHE A 90 -18.21 -21.19 -6.10
C PHE A 90 -19.47 -21.00 -5.24
N LEU A 91 -19.91 -19.75 -5.04
CA LEU A 91 -21.14 -19.44 -4.30
C LEU A 91 -22.41 -20.02 -4.95
N LEU A 92 -22.46 -20.06 -6.28
CA LEU A 92 -23.60 -20.63 -7.04
C LEU A 92 -23.57 -22.16 -7.13
N LEU A 93 -22.40 -22.79 -6.96
CA LEU A 93 -22.18 -24.24 -6.95
C LEU A 93 -22.34 -24.85 -5.54
N GLU A 94 -22.40 -24.02 -4.50
CA GLU A 94 -22.63 -24.43 -3.11
C GLU A 94 -24.06 -24.94 -2.73
N PRO A 95 -25.14 -24.88 -3.56
CA PRO A 95 -26.46 -25.34 -3.10
C PRO A 95 -26.66 -26.86 -3.17
N ARG A 96 -25.59 -27.67 -3.21
CA ARG A 96 -25.68 -29.14 -3.30
C ARG A 96 -24.84 -29.92 -2.30
N SER A 97 -24.18 -29.27 -1.33
CA SER A 97 -23.57 -30.00 -0.22
C SER A 97 -24.64 -30.31 0.85
N PRO A 98 -24.73 -31.54 1.38
CA PRO A 98 -25.78 -31.95 2.33
C PRO A 98 -25.66 -31.32 3.73
N LEU A 99 -24.81 -30.31 3.91
CA LEU A 99 -24.59 -29.62 5.18
C LEU A 99 -25.39 -28.31 5.21
N ALA A 100 -26.71 -28.43 5.33
CA ALA A 100 -27.67 -27.31 5.41
C ALA A 100 -27.51 -26.38 6.65
N GLY A 101 -26.44 -26.53 7.45
CA GLY A 101 -26.08 -25.63 8.55
C GLY A 101 -25.04 -24.55 8.22
N GLN A 102 -24.45 -24.56 7.02
CA GLN A 102 -23.37 -23.64 6.62
C GLN A 102 -23.84 -22.34 5.93
N GLY A 103 -25.13 -22.18 5.65
CA GLY A 103 -25.66 -21.00 4.94
C GLY A 103 -25.37 -19.66 5.64
N GLY A 104 -25.28 -19.66 6.97
CA GLY A 104 -24.89 -18.46 7.73
C GLY A 104 -23.44 -18.05 7.48
N TRP A 105 -22.52 -19.01 7.36
CA TRP A 105 -21.09 -18.75 7.16
C TRP A 105 -20.78 -18.26 5.74
N SER A 106 -21.43 -18.83 4.72
CA SER A 106 -21.30 -18.36 3.34
C SER A 106 -21.90 -16.96 3.16
N MET A 107 -23.01 -16.66 3.83
CA MET A 107 -23.62 -15.33 3.83
C MET A 107 -22.76 -14.29 4.55
N LEU A 108 -22.17 -14.64 5.71
CA LEU A 108 -21.19 -13.79 6.42
C LEU A 108 -19.91 -13.57 5.60
N PHE A 109 -19.43 -14.61 4.91
CA PHE A 109 -18.28 -14.51 4.02
C PHE A 109 -18.59 -13.58 2.84
N GLY A 110 -19.71 -13.76 2.14
CA GLY A 110 -20.14 -12.87 1.07
C GLY A 110 -20.32 -11.42 1.54
N ALA A 111 -20.91 -11.21 2.72
CA ALA A 111 -21.09 -9.88 3.30
C ALA A 111 -19.74 -9.23 3.67
N SER A 112 -18.80 -9.97 4.26
CA SER A 112 -17.47 -9.46 4.60
C SER A 112 -16.65 -9.08 3.37
N VAL A 113 -16.72 -9.88 2.29
CA VAL A 113 -16.12 -9.55 0.99
C VAL A 113 -16.75 -8.29 0.42
N LEU A 114 -18.08 -8.17 0.43
CA LEU A 114 -18.79 -6.98 -0.05
C LEU A 114 -18.40 -5.73 0.74
N LEU A 115 -18.34 -5.82 2.07
CA LEU A 115 -17.91 -4.74 2.95
C LEU A 115 -16.46 -4.34 2.67
N LEU A 116 -15.57 -5.30 2.42
CA LEU A 116 -14.18 -5.04 2.05
C LEU A 116 -14.08 -4.36 0.67
N VAL A 117 -14.89 -4.75 -0.30
CA VAL A 117 -14.99 -4.09 -1.62
C VAL A 117 -15.53 -2.65 -1.49
N LEU A 118 -16.54 -2.44 -0.64
CA LEU A 118 -17.09 -1.11 -0.37
C LEU A 118 -16.09 -0.21 0.37
N ALA A 119 -15.39 -0.75 1.37
CA ALA A 119 -14.36 -0.03 2.12
C ALA A 119 -13.20 0.39 1.20
N THR A 120 -12.83 -0.46 0.23
CA THR A 120 -11.76 -0.17 -0.74
C THR A 120 -12.20 0.76 -1.88
N ALA A 121 -13.50 0.98 -2.08
CA ALA A 121 -14.02 1.87 -3.12
C ALA A 121 -13.74 3.35 -2.86
N ARG A 122 -13.56 3.74 -1.59
CA ARG A 122 -13.19 5.11 -1.17
C ARG A 122 -11.68 5.37 -1.19
N LEU A 123 -10.87 4.36 -1.49
CA LEU A 123 -9.42 4.51 -1.57
C LEU A 123 -9.03 5.15 -2.92
N HIS A 124 -7.95 5.93 -2.91
CA HIS A 124 -7.31 6.48 -4.13
C HIS A 124 -7.15 5.38 -5.20
N PRO A 125 -7.34 5.64 -6.51
CA PRO A 125 -7.36 4.62 -7.56
C PRO A 125 -6.17 3.65 -7.51
N VAL A 126 -4.98 4.17 -7.23
CA VAL A 126 -3.75 3.37 -7.09
C VAL A 126 -3.76 2.45 -5.86
N ARG A 127 -4.43 2.86 -4.78
CA ARG A 127 -4.68 2.04 -3.60
C ARG A 127 -5.77 1.02 -3.87
N ARG A 128 -6.83 1.43 -4.56
CA ARG A 128 -7.98 0.59 -4.92
C ARG A 128 -7.54 -0.63 -5.72
N ASP A 129 -6.57 -0.48 -6.63
CA ASP A 129 -6.07 -1.59 -7.43
C ASP A 129 -5.32 -2.64 -6.60
N ARG A 130 -4.44 -2.24 -5.69
CA ARG A 130 -3.67 -3.18 -4.85
C ARG A 130 -4.50 -3.77 -3.71
N TRP A 131 -5.38 -2.99 -3.11
CA TRP A 131 -6.29 -3.43 -2.07
C TRP A 131 -7.43 -4.30 -2.59
N ARG A 132 -7.64 -4.39 -3.91
CA ARG A 132 -8.59 -5.32 -4.52
C ARG A 132 -8.01 -6.71 -4.75
N ASP A 133 -6.70 -6.82 -4.96
CA ASP A 133 -6.05 -8.12 -5.18
C ASP A 133 -5.99 -8.96 -3.88
N LEU A 134 -6.01 -8.30 -2.71
CA LEU A 134 -5.99 -8.91 -1.38
C LEU A 134 -7.32 -9.63 -1.01
N PRO A 135 -8.51 -9.03 -1.18
CA PRO A 135 -9.78 -9.76 -1.08
C PRO A 135 -9.86 -10.90 -2.09
N LEU A 136 -9.34 -10.71 -3.30
CA LEU A 136 -9.36 -11.73 -4.34
C LEU A 136 -8.55 -12.97 -3.96
N SER A 137 -7.36 -12.80 -3.36
CA SER A 137 -6.59 -13.93 -2.85
C SER A 137 -7.28 -14.63 -1.67
N LEU A 138 -7.95 -13.87 -0.80
CA LEU A 138 -8.80 -14.40 0.28
C LEU A 138 -9.99 -15.22 -0.25
N ILE A 139 -10.67 -14.73 -1.29
CA ILE A 139 -11.82 -15.39 -1.93
C ILE A 139 -11.41 -16.72 -2.56
N VAL A 140 -10.19 -16.84 -3.09
CA VAL A 140 -9.69 -18.10 -3.65
C VAL A 140 -9.17 -19.03 -2.56
N ALA A 141 -8.47 -18.49 -1.56
CA ALA A 141 -7.82 -19.27 -0.53
C ALA A 141 -8.77 -19.86 0.51
N VAL A 142 -9.84 -19.16 0.89
CA VAL A 142 -10.79 -19.61 1.92
C VAL A 142 -11.57 -20.86 1.49
N PRO A 143 -12.10 -20.94 0.25
CA PRO A 143 -12.67 -22.17 -0.30
C PRO A 143 -11.67 -23.34 -0.36
N LEU A 144 -10.43 -23.09 -0.76
CA LEU A 144 -9.37 -24.10 -0.78
C LEU A 144 -9.06 -24.63 0.63
N LEU A 145 -9.03 -23.73 1.62
CA LEU A 145 -8.87 -24.07 3.04
C LEU A 145 -10.00 -24.95 3.56
N LEU A 146 -11.26 -24.53 3.34
CA LEU A 146 -12.44 -25.23 3.82
C LEU A 146 -12.67 -26.56 3.09
N GLY A 147 -12.31 -26.66 1.81
CA GLY A 147 -12.38 -27.89 1.03
C GLY A 147 -11.28 -28.90 1.38
N ASN A 148 -10.12 -28.47 1.87
CA ASN A 148 -8.98 -29.35 2.13
C ASN A 148 -9.18 -30.21 3.39
N ASP A 149 -9.81 -29.67 4.45
CA ASP A 149 -10.21 -30.45 5.65
C ASP A 149 -11.16 -31.60 5.28
N LEU A 150 -12.01 -31.39 4.27
CA LEU A 150 -13.02 -32.35 3.80
C LEU A 150 -12.43 -33.49 2.95
N LEU A 151 -11.32 -33.24 2.25
CA LEU A 151 -10.71 -34.20 1.31
C LEU A 151 -9.47 -34.91 1.84
N THR A 152 -8.72 -34.30 2.76
CA THR A 152 -7.38 -34.80 3.13
C THR A 152 -7.22 -35.14 4.61
N GLY A 153 -8.16 -34.71 5.49
CA GLY A 153 -8.07 -34.94 6.94
C GLY A 153 -6.89 -34.22 7.61
N VAL A 154 -6.21 -33.32 6.90
CA VAL A 154 -5.08 -32.54 7.42
C VAL A 154 -5.63 -31.31 8.14
N PRO A 155 -5.29 -31.07 9.42
CA PRO A 155 -5.84 -29.95 10.18
C PRO A 155 -5.58 -28.62 9.47
N THR A 156 -6.64 -27.84 9.27
CA THR A 156 -6.59 -26.51 8.62
C THR A 156 -5.83 -25.43 9.40
N LEU A 157 -5.64 -25.60 10.71
CA LEU A 157 -4.96 -24.64 11.60
C LEU A 157 -3.61 -24.11 11.07
N PRO A 158 -2.61 -24.95 10.70
CA PRO A 158 -1.36 -24.48 10.10
C PRO A 158 -1.58 -23.68 8.81
N LEU A 159 -2.53 -24.09 7.97
CA LEU A 159 -2.78 -23.42 6.69
C LEU A 159 -3.47 -22.06 6.89
N THR A 160 -4.36 -21.94 7.89
CA THR A 160 -4.95 -20.65 8.28
C THR A 160 -3.92 -19.68 8.85
N LEU A 161 -2.97 -20.15 9.66
CA LEU A 161 -1.88 -19.33 10.20
C LEU A 161 -0.94 -18.84 9.09
N VAL A 162 -0.58 -19.71 8.15
CA VAL A 162 0.20 -19.32 6.96
C VAL A 162 -0.55 -18.29 6.14
N LEU A 163 -1.86 -18.47 5.92
CA LEU A 163 -2.66 -17.49 5.18
C LEU A 163 -2.75 -16.13 5.89
N ALA A 164 -2.99 -16.15 7.20
CA ALA A 164 -3.06 -14.94 8.01
C ALA A 164 -1.71 -14.19 8.01
N LEU A 165 -0.59 -14.91 8.05
CA LEU A 165 0.75 -14.34 7.92
C LEU A 165 0.96 -13.74 6.52
N LEU A 166 0.59 -14.48 5.47
CA LEU A 166 0.66 -14.04 4.07
C LEU A 166 -0.21 -12.83 3.77
N ILE A 167 -1.28 -12.60 4.54
CA ILE A 167 -2.17 -11.44 4.42
C ILE A 167 -1.68 -10.26 5.28
N SER A 168 -1.22 -10.52 6.51
CA SER A 168 -0.82 -9.46 7.46
C SER A 168 0.47 -8.74 7.06
N LEU A 169 1.45 -9.46 6.50
CA LEU A 169 2.69 -8.87 5.99
C LEU A 169 2.46 -7.84 4.86
N PRO A 170 1.72 -8.15 3.78
CA PRO A 170 1.39 -7.16 2.76
C PRO A 170 0.45 -6.08 3.30
N LEU A 171 -0.37 -6.35 4.32
CA LEU A 171 -1.22 -5.34 4.93
C LEU A 171 -0.40 -4.24 5.64
N MET A 172 0.62 -4.61 6.44
CA MET A 172 1.47 -3.63 7.12
C MET A 172 2.28 -2.78 6.14
N THR A 173 2.91 -3.42 5.15
CA THR A 173 3.64 -2.69 4.09
C THR A 173 2.69 -1.79 3.29
N GLN A 174 1.46 -2.28 3.08
CA GLN A 174 0.24 -1.57 2.72
C GLN A 174 0.10 -0.20 3.38
N LEU A 175 -0.14 -0.24 4.68
CA LEU A 175 -0.45 0.92 5.50
C LEU A 175 0.70 1.93 5.54
N GLN A 176 1.96 1.46 5.53
CA GLN A 176 3.13 2.34 5.50
C GLN A 176 3.25 3.08 4.16
N LEU A 177 3.11 2.38 3.04
CA LEU A 177 3.09 3.01 1.71
C LEU A 177 1.93 3.99 1.58
N ASP A 178 0.79 3.65 2.18
CA ASP A 178 -0.39 4.49 2.23
C ASP A 178 -0.12 5.83 2.93
N ALA A 179 0.56 5.81 4.07
CA ALA A 179 0.97 7.03 4.77
C ALA A 179 1.92 7.88 3.90
N ARG A 180 2.90 7.25 3.23
CA ARG A 180 3.85 7.93 2.32
C ARG A 180 3.13 8.59 1.14
N ILE A 181 2.20 7.88 0.50
CA ILE A 181 1.38 8.39 -0.62
C ILE A 181 0.58 9.62 -0.19
N ARG A 182 -0.12 9.55 0.96
CA ARG A 182 -0.93 10.66 1.47
C ARG A 182 -0.10 11.91 1.70
N ARG A 183 1.05 11.78 2.37
CA ARG A 183 1.96 12.89 2.66
C ARG A 183 2.57 13.49 1.40
N THR A 184 2.89 12.67 0.40
CA THR A 184 3.49 13.15 -0.84
C THR A 184 2.45 13.88 -1.70
N LEU A 185 1.26 13.31 -1.86
CA LEU A 185 0.18 13.92 -2.66
C LEU A 185 -0.31 15.24 -2.07
N SER A 186 -0.37 15.37 -0.74
CA SER A 186 -0.76 16.65 -0.12
C SER A 186 0.20 17.80 -0.42
N LEU A 187 1.46 17.50 -0.72
CA LEU A 187 2.49 18.50 -1.01
C LEU A 187 2.55 18.81 -2.51
N GLU A 188 2.40 17.81 -3.37
CA GLU A 188 2.29 18.02 -4.83
C GLU A 188 1.02 18.78 -5.23
N GLY A 189 -0.07 18.67 -4.47
CA GLY A 189 -1.27 19.48 -4.71
C GLY A 189 -1.16 20.95 -4.26
N GLN A 190 -0.09 21.32 -3.54
CA GLN A 190 0.17 22.68 -3.05
C GLN A 190 1.32 23.38 -3.79
N ALA A 191 2.08 22.63 -4.60
CA ALA A 191 3.21 23.11 -5.39
C ALA A 191 2.75 23.58 -6.78
#